data_AF-A0A8C6WEL5-F1
#
_entry.id   AF-A0A8C6WEL5-F1
#
_cell.length_a   1.000
_cell.length_b   1.000
_cell.length_c   1.000
_cell.angle_alpha   90.00
_cell.angle_beta   90.00
_cell.angle_gamma   90.00
#
_symmetry.space_group_name_H-M   'P 1'
#
loop_
_entity.id
_entity.type
_entity.pdbx_description
1 polymer ?
#
loop_
_entity_poly.entity_id
_entity_poly.type
_entity_poly.pdbx_seq_one_letter_code
_entity_poly.pdbx_strand_id
1 'polypeptide(L)'
;MKIQQNLLFFLEMETVRICVFLLLFLSQTWAETDELQMVDMKQDVGRDNSKCNITVNFWAELKELRDMVITSKSKIEKLEEEKSELLSRMTTNENKDAQLDAEVEELKKQIAESPKVAFSVGLTDAGQIGPFNTDITLKFSRVLTNFGQAYNTHAGVFTAPLRGVYYFRFTGFSLKFNHWFGVILYHNDKSVSWNGDYNDDVGNASISNGFALELEKGDVVYLVLPSSYVIYDSSSNRTAFSGFLIFPL
;
A
#
# COMPACT_ATOMS: atom_id res chain seq x y z
N MET A 1 8.84 -42.19 -21.17
CA MET A 1 8.51 -42.35 -19.73
C MET A 1 7.02 -42.12 -19.41
N LYS A 2 6.35 -41.08 -19.96
CA LYS A 2 4.90 -40.83 -19.74
C LYS A 2 3.92 -41.90 -20.27
N ILE A 3 4.29 -42.64 -21.32
CA ILE A 3 3.40 -43.65 -21.93
C ILE A 3 3.28 -44.91 -21.06
N GLN A 4 4.32 -45.27 -20.29
CA GLN A 4 4.27 -46.45 -19.40
C GLN A 4 3.47 -46.20 -18.10
N GLN A 5 3.42 -44.96 -17.60
CA GLN A 5 2.57 -44.63 -16.45
C GLN A 5 1.07 -44.67 -16.78
N ASN A 6 0.68 -44.24 -17.98
CA ASN A 6 -0.70 -44.35 -18.44
C ASN A 6 -1.15 -45.80 -18.64
N LEU A 7 -0.25 -46.69 -19.07
CA LEU A 7 -0.56 -48.12 -19.25
C LEU A 7 -0.76 -48.84 -17.90
N LEU A 8 0.05 -48.48 -16.89
CA LEU A 8 -0.07 -49.01 -15.53
C LEU A 8 -1.38 -48.56 -14.87
N PHE A 9 -1.74 -47.29 -15.03
CA PHE A 9 -3.01 -46.73 -14.53
C PHE A 9 -4.24 -47.36 -15.22
N PHE A 10 -4.14 -47.67 -16.52
CA PHE A 10 -5.19 -48.36 -17.26
C PHE A 10 -5.38 -49.82 -16.79
N LEU A 11 -4.27 -50.53 -16.51
CA LEU A 11 -4.30 -51.90 -15.99
C LEU A 11 -4.90 -51.96 -14.58
N GLU A 12 -4.54 -51.02 -13.69
CA GLU A 12 -5.13 -50.94 -12.34
C GLU A 12 -6.64 -50.67 -12.40
N MET A 13 -7.10 -49.79 -13.29
CA MET A 13 -8.53 -49.54 -13.49
C MET A 13 -9.32 -50.75 -14.03
N GLU A 14 -8.74 -51.54 -14.94
CA GLU A 14 -9.41 -52.76 -15.42
C GLU A 14 -9.48 -53.84 -14.34
N THR A 15 -8.42 -53.97 -13.53
CA THR A 15 -8.39 -54.95 -12.44
C THR A 15 -9.46 -54.65 -11.40
N VAL A 16 -9.63 -53.37 -11.04
CA VAL A 16 -10.70 -52.93 -10.12
C VAL A 16 -12.08 -53.18 -10.71
N ARG A 17 -12.28 -52.93 -12.02
CA ARG A 17 -13.56 -53.24 -12.69
C ARG A 17 -13.88 -54.72 -12.66
N ILE A 18 -12.92 -55.59 -12.98
CA ILE A 18 -13.11 -57.05 -12.98
C ILE A 18 -13.47 -57.54 -11.57
N CYS A 19 -12.79 -57.04 -10.53
CA CYS A 19 -13.10 -57.37 -9.14
C CYS A 19 -14.51 -56.93 -8.72
N VAL A 20 -14.95 -55.74 -9.13
CA VAL A 20 -16.32 -55.25 -8.86
C VAL A 20 -17.36 -56.09 -9.60
N PHE A 21 -17.12 -56.48 -10.85
CA PHE A 21 -18.01 -57.37 -11.60
C PHE A 21 -18.10 -58.76 -10.94
N LEU A 22 -16.99 -59.34 -10.50
CA LEU A 22 -16.99 -60.63 -9.80
C LEU A 22 -17.74 -60.56 -8.47
N LEU A 23 -17.58 -59.48 -7.70
CA LEU A 23 -18.32 -59.26 -6.46
C LEU A 23 -19.83 -59.08 -6.69
N LEU A 24 -20.21 -58.37 -7.76
CA LEU A 24 -21.62 -58.23 -8.15
C LEU A 24 -22.22 -59.56 -8.63
N PHE A 25 -21.47 -60.34 -9.42
CA PHE A 25 -21.89 -61.66 -9.87
C PHE A 25 -22.07 -62.62 -8.68
N LEU A 26 -21.13 -62.60 -7.73
CA LEU A 26 -21.24 -63.36 -6.48
C LEU A 26 -22.47 -62.88 -5.69
N SER A 27 -22.73 -61.58 -5.56
CA SER A 27 -23.92 -61.10 -4.84
C SER A 27 -25.27 -61.50 -5.49
N GLN A 28 -25.32 -61.62 -6.83
CA GLN A 28 -26.52 -62.08 -7.54
C GLN A 28 -26.74 -63.59 -7.40
N THR A 29 -25.66 -64.38 -7.46
CA THR A 29 -25.75 -65.84 -7.23
C THR A 29 -26.21 -66.19 -5.81
N TRP A 30 -25.88 -65.36 -4.81
CA TRP A 30 -26.34 -65.53 -3.43
C TRP A 30 -27.82 -65.18 -3.25
N ALA A 31 -28.35 -64.21 -4.02
CA ALA A 31 -29.76 -63.85 -3.98
C ALA A 31 -30.68 -64.94 -4.58
N GLU A 32 -30.20 -65.73 -5.55
CA GLU A 32 -30.95 -66.87 -6.12
C GLU A 32 -30.93 -68.12 -5.23
N THR A 33 -29.91 -68.32 -4.38
CA THR A 33 -29.86 -69.45 -3.44
C THR A 33 -30.78 -69.30 -2.24
N ASP A 34 -31.14 -68.08 -1.83
CA ASP A 34 -32.04 -67.83 -0.69
C ASP A 34 -33.52 -68.11 -1.03
N GLU A 35 -33.93 -68.10 -2.30
CA GLU A 35 -35.31 -68.44 -2.71
C GLU A 35 -35.59 -69.96 -2.81
N LEU A 36 -34.57 -70.83 -2.78
CA LEU A 36 -34.72 -72.29 -2.95
C LEU A 36 -34.52 -73.13 -1.67
N GLN A 37 -34.36 -72.53 -0.49
CA GLN A 37 -34.29 -73.27 0.79
C GLN A 37 -35.25 -72.79 1.89
N MET A 38 -36.33 -72.09 1.53
CA MET A 38 -37.40 -71.71 2.45
C MET A 38 -38.64 -72.63 2.37
N VAL A 39 -38.47 -73.95 2.20
CA VAL A 39 -39.51 -74.95 2.54
C VAL A 39 -38.84 -76.23 3.02
N ASP A 40 -39.26 -76.68 4.21
CA ASP A 40 -38.86 -77.89 4.94
C ASP A 40 -37.44 -77.97 5.52
N MET A 41 -37.32 -77.77 6.83
CA MET A 41 -37.08 -78.87 7.77
C MET A 41 -37.13 -78.37 9.22
N LYS A 42 -38.27 -78.59 9.90
CA LYS A 42 -38.28 -78.69 11.37
C LYS A 42 -37.81 -80.09 11.74
N GLN A 43 -36.99 -80.15 12.79
CA GLN A 43 -36.63 -81.34 13.57
C GLN A 43 -35.58 -82.27 12.95
N ASP A 44 -34.32 -82.07 13.34
CA ASP A 44 -33.68 -83.08 14.19
C ASP A 44 -32.50 -82.51 15.01
N VAL A 45 -32.42 -82.98 16.25
CA VAL A 45 -31.48 -82.58 17.28
C VAL A 45 -30.17 -83.35 17.11
N GLY A 46 -29.04 -82.64 17.07
CA GLY A 46 -27.75 -83.21 17.46
C GLY A 46 -26.53 -82.65 16.73
N ARG A 47 -25.62 -82.03 17.50
CA ARG A 47 -24.18 -81.84 17.22
C ARG A 47 -23.91 -80.90 16.02
N ASP A 48 -23.63 -79.62 16.24
CA ASP A 48 -22.27 -79.15 16.57
C ASP A 48 -22.29 -77.68 17.03
N ASN A 49 -22.01 -77.41 18.32
CA ASN A 49 -22.00 -76.06 18.93
C ASN A 49 -20.88 -75.16 18.36
N SER A 50 -19.98 -75.72 17.54
CA SER A 50 -18.87 -75.00 16.91
C SER A 50 -19.27 -74.30 15.61
N LYS A 51 -20.12 -74.91 14.77
CA LYS A 51 -20.56 -74.34 13.48
C LYS A 51 -21.40 -73.06 13.63
N CYS A 52 -22.33 -73.04 14.59
CA CYS A 52 -23.21 -71.89 14.83
C CYS A 52 -22.44 -70.67 15.39
N ASN A 53 -21.44 -70.90 16.26
CA ASN A 53 -20.57 -69.85 16.78
C ASN A 53 -19.63 -69.25 15.70
N ILE A 54 -19.13 -70.07 14.76
CA ILE A 54 -18.27 -69.61 13.66
C ILE A 54 -19.05 -68.76 12.65
N THR A 55 -20.26 -69.19 12.27
CA THR A 55 -21.11 -68.41 11.34
C THR A 55 -21.54 -67.07 11.95
N VAL A 56 -21.91 -67.04 13.22
CA VAL A 56 -22.33 -65.81 13.91
C VAL A 56 -21.17 -64.81 14.04
N ASN A 57 -19.95 -65.27 14.36
CA ASN A 57 -18.77 -64.39 14.44
C ASN A 57 -18.37 -63.83 13.07
N PHE A 58 -18.44 -64.63 12.00
CA PHE A 58 -18.14 -64.16 10.65
C PHE A 58 -19.08 -63.05 10.20
N TRP A 59 -20.40 -63.22 10.40
CA TRP A 59 -21.38 -62.18 10.04
C TRP A 59 -21.25 -60.91 10.90
N ALA A 60 -20.85 -61.05 12.17
CA ALA A 60 -20.56 -59.90 13.03
C ALA A 60 -19.34 -59.10 12.53
N GLU A 61 -18.23 -59.78 12.21
CA GLU A 61 -17.04 -59.14 11.62
C GLU A 61 -17.34 -58.50 10.26
N LEU A 62 -18.13 -59.17 9.41
CA LEU A 62 -18.53 -58.65 8.09
C LEU A 62 -19.42 -57.40 8.23
N LYS A 63 -20.28 -57.35 9.25
CA LYS A 63 -21.12 -56.20 9.57
C LYS A 63 -20.28 -55.00 10.05
N GLU A 64 -19.34 -55.23 10.97
CA GLU A 64 -18.40 -54.20 11.42
C GLU A 64 -17.59 -53.63 10.24
N LEU A 65 -17.14 -54.51 9.33
CA LEU A 65 -16.38 -54.10 8.15
C LEU A 65 -17.25 -53.25 7.18
N ARG A 66 -18.52 -53.62 7.00
CA ARG A 66 -19.49 -52.82 6.22
C ARG A 66 -19.73 -51.45 6.83
N ASP A 67 -19.95 -51.37 8.14
CA ASP A 67 -20.22 -50.12 8.84
C ASP A 67 -18.99 -49.20 8.82
N MET A 68 -17.78 -49.77 8.88
CA MET A 68 -16.53 -49.04 8.70
C MET A 68 -16.36 -48.49 7.28
N VAL A 69 -16.73 -49.26 6.26
CA VAL A 69 -16.70 -48.80 4.86
C VAL A 69 -17.69 -47.64 4.65
N ILE A 70 -18.89 -47.73 5.20
CA ILE A 70 -19.89 -46.64 5.14
C ILE A 70 -19.36 -45.39 5.86
N THR A 71 -18.76 -45.55 7.04
CA THR A 71 -18.18 -44.45 7.82
C THR A 71 -16.98 -43.82 7.11
N SER A 72 -16.16 -44.62 6.44
CA SER A 72 -15.01 -44.12 5.67
C SER A 72 -15.49 -43.36 4.43
N LYS A 73 -16.51 -43.86 3.74
CA LYS A 73 -17.13 -43.20 2.60
C LYS A 73 -17.69 -41.82 2.97
N SER A 74 -18.43 -41.72 4.08
CA SER A 74 -18.97 -40.43 4.53
C SER A 74 -17.87 -39.43 4.92
N LYS A 75 -16.77 -39.90 5.50
CA LYS A 75 -15.58 -39.04 5.76
C LYS A 75 -14.94 -38.55 4.48
N ILE A 76 -14.85 -39.38 3.43
CA ILE A 76 -14.30 -38.99 2.13
C ILE A 76 -15.16 -37.91 1.50
N GLU A 77 -16.49 -38.09 1.47
CA GLU A 77 -17.42 -37.10 0.93
C GLU A 77 -17.29 -35.74 1.65
N LYS A 78 -17.19 -35.76 2.98
CA LYS A 78 -16.98 -34.53 3.78
C LYS A 78 -15.64 -33.86 3.49
N LEU A 79 -14.56 -34.64 3.37
CA LEU A 79 -13.23 -34.12 3.03
C LEU A 79 -13.19 -33.53 1.62
N GLU A 80 -13.91 -34.11 0.67
CA GLU A 80 -14.03 -33.57 -0.69
C GLU A 80 -14.76 -32.22 -0.70
N GLU A 81 -15.81 -32.07 0.11
CA GLU A 81 -16.52 -30.80 0.29
C GLU A 81 -15.63 -29.72 0.92
N GLU A 82 -14.95 -30.03 2.04
CA GLU A 82 -14.01 -29.11 2.70
C GLU A 82 -12.86 -28.69 1.77
N LYS A 83 -12.35 -29.62 0.96
CA LYS A 83 -11.32 -29.32 -0.04
C LYS A 83 -11.84 -28.39 -1.14
N SER A 84 -13.06 -28.58 -1.60
CA SER A 84 -13.69 -27.69 -2.59
C SER A 84 -13.86 -26.26 -2.04
N GLU A 85 -14.33 -26.14 -0.80
CA GLU A 85 -14.43 -24.84 -0.12
C GLU A 85 -13.04 -24.19 0.02
N LEU A 86 -12.04 -24.94 0.48
CA LEU A 86 -10.68 -24.43 0.64
C LEU A 86 -10.10 -23.92 -0.69
N LEU A 87 -10.30 -24.62 -1.80
CA LEU A 87 -9.85 -24.20 -3.12
C LEU A 87 -10.53 -22.89 -3.57
N SER A 88 -11.82 -22.73 -3.28
CA SER A 88 -12.54 -21.47 -3.58
C SER A 88 -11.99 -20.29 -2.76
N ARG A 89 -11.61 -20.52 -1.51
CA ARG A 89 -11.02 -19.50 -0.64
C ARG A 89 -9.59 -19.17 -1.08
N MET A 90 -8.83 -20.19 -1.49
CA MET A 90 -7.47 -20.03 -2.01
C MET A 90 -7.46 -19.17 -3.26
N THR A 91 -8.28 -19.49 -4.26
CA THR A 91 -8.40 -18.68 -5.50
C THR A 91 -8.89 -17.26 -5.21
N THR A 92 -9.81 -17.09 -4.26
CA THR A 92 -10.25 -15.74 -3.83
C THR A 92 -9.11 -14.94 -3.19
N ASN A 93 -8.29 -15.57 -2.37
CA ASN A 93 -7.15 -14.91 -1.74
C ASN A 93 -6.06 -14.58 -2.76
N GLU A 94 -5.74 -15.50 -3.67
CA GLU A 94 -4.79 -15.24 -4.77
C GLU A 94 -5.23 -14.02 -5.62
N ASN A 95 -6.53 -13.89 -5.91
CA ASN A 95 -7.06 -12.73 -6.61
C ASN A 95 -6.94 -11.44 -5.79
N LYS A 96 -7.19 -11.50 -4.48
CA LYS A 96 -7.02 -10.35 -3.58
C LYS A 96 -5.57 -9.93 -3.44
N ASP A 97 -4.65 -10.89 -3.36
CA ASP A 97 -3.22 -10.63 -3.28
C ASP A 97 -2.73 -9.96 -4.58
N ALA A 98 -3.15 -10.47 -5.74
CA ALA A 98 -2.84 -9.84 -7.03
C ALA A 98 -3.43 -8.42 -7.16
N GLN A 99 -4.65 -8.20 -6.66
CA GLN A 99 -5.27 -6.88 -6.63
C GLN A 99 -4.52 -5.92 -5.69
N LEU A 100 -4.14 -6.39 -4.50
CA LEU A 100 -3.41 -5.61 -3.51
C LEU A 100 -2.03 -5.21 -4.04
N ASP A 101 -1.33 -6.14 -4.69
CA ASP A 101 -0.04 -5.86 -5.33
C ASP A 101 -0.17 -4.78 -6.41
N ALA A 102 -1.23 -4.83 -7.23
CA ALA A 102 -1.49 -3.81 -8.24
C ALA A 102 -1.79 -2.43 -7.61
N GLU A 103 -2.59 -2.38 -6.54
CA GLU A 103 -2.89 -1.13 -5.83
C GLU A 103 -1.64 -0.53 -5.18
N VAL A 104 -0.78 -1.36 -4.59
CA VAL A 104 0.50 -0.92 -3.99
C VAL A 104 1.41 -0.31 -5.04
N GLU A 105 1.53 -0.92 -6.22
CA GLU A 105 2.36 -0.37 -7.29
C GLU A 105 1.80 0.96 -7.84
N GLU A 106 0.48 1.09 -7.95
CA GLU A 106 -0.17 2.34 -8.35
C GLU A 106 0.07 3.46 -7.31
N LEU A 107 -0.10 3.17 -6.02
CA LEU A 107 0.15 4.15 -4.95
C LEU A 107 1.63 4.58 -4.91
N LYS A 108 2.57 3.65 -5.08
CA LYS A 108 4.01 3.97 -5.17
C LYS A 108 4.28 4.91 -6.34
N LYS A 109 3.66 4.67 -7.49
CA LYS A 109 3.80 5.53 -8.67
C LYS A 109 3.25 6.94 -8.39
N GLN A 110 2.06 7.05 -7.81
CA GLN A 110 1.48 8.36 -7.46
C GLN A 110 2.36 9.15 -6.48
N ILE A 111 2.96 8.48 -5.49
CA ILE A 111 3.90 9.13 -4.56
C ILE A 111 5.18 9.57 -5.28
N ALA A 112 5.71 8.74 -6.19
CA ALA A 112 6.89 9.08 -6.98
C ALA A 112 6.64 10.27 -7.92
N GLU A 113 5.44 10.36 -8.49
CA GLU A 113 4.99 11.43 -9.38
C GLU A 113 4.48 12.67 -8.63
N SER A 114 4.31 12.59 -7.30
CA SER A 114 3.86 13.73 -6.50
C SER A 114 4.88 14.88 -6.57
N PRO A 115 4.42 16.11 -6.89
CA PRO A 115 5.33 17.24 -7.08
C PRO A 115 5.92 17.67 -5.74
N LYS A 116 7.25 17.56 -5.63
CA LYS A 116 8.01 18.02 -4.46
C LYS A 116 8.50 19.44 -4.72
N VAL A 117 7.98 20.39 -3.96
CA VAL A 117 8.31 21.82 -4.10
C VAL A 117 8.82 22.33 -2.77
N ALA A 118 10.09 22.75 -2.74
CA ALA A 118 10.70 23.40 -1.59
C ALA A 118 11.90 24.22 -2.03
N PHE A 119 12.02 25.43 -1.52
CA PHE A 119 13.19 26.27 -1.73
C PHE A 119 13.64 26.92 -0.43
N SER A 120 14.94 27.18 -0.34
CA SER A 120 15.56 27.98 0.71
C SER A 120 16.75 28.70 0.11
N VAL A 121 16.74 30.02 0.20
CA VAL A 121 17.70 30.91 -0.45
C VAL A 121 18.16 31.99 0.51
N GLY A 122 19.43 32.39 0.37
CA GLY A 122 20.06 33.48 1.11
C GLY A 122 20.52 34.59 0.16
N LEU A 123 20.66 35.82 0.67
CA LEU A 123 21.32 36.89 -0.09
C LEU A 123 22.81 36.57 -0.24
N THR A 124 23.45 36.22 0.88
CA THR A 124 24.84 35.82 1.10
C THR A 124 25.89 36.78 0.59
N ASP A 125 26.74 37.25 1.51
CA ASP A 125 27.89 38.14 1.20
C ASP A 125 27.51 39.39 0.40
N ALA A 126 26.22 39.74 0.41
CA ALA A 126 25.70 40.92 -0.26
C ALA A 126 26.09 42.23 0.45
N GLY A 127 26.54 42.13 1.71
CA GLY A 127 26.77 43.30 2.55
C GLY A 127 25.44 44.02 2.80
N GLN A 128 25.49 45.36 2.82
CA GLN A 128 24.29 46.17 2.90
C GLN A 128 23.67 46.34 1.52
N ILE A 129 22.39 46.02 1.40
CA ILE A 129 21.55 46.32 0.24
C ILE A 129 20.66 47.51 0.60
N GLY A 130 20.63 48.51 -0.29
CA GLY A 130 19.96 49.79 -0.04
C GLY A 130 20.79 50.76 0.82
N PRO A 131 20.25 51.95 1.11
CA PRO A 131 18.91 52.38 0.72
C PRO A 131 18.84 52.74 -0.77
N PHE A 132 17.70 52.46 -1.39
CA PHE A 132 17.39 52.87 -2.77
C PHE A 132 16.31 53.95 -2.78
N ASN A 133 16.19 54.70 -3.85
CA ASN A 133 15.15 55.72 -4.03
C ASN A 133 13.80 55.14 -4.51
N THR A 134 13.76 53.85 -4.85
CA THR A 134 12.55 53.13 -5.26
C THR A 134 12.51 51.77 -4.57
N ASP A 135 11.35 51.15 -4.58
CA ASP A 135 11.18 49.77 -4.14
C ASP A 135 11.94 48.82 -5.07
N ILE A 136 12.63 47.83 -4.50
CA ILE A 136 13.46 46.87 -5.24
C ILE A 136 13.09 45.43 -4.86
N THR A 137 12.79 44.59 -5.84
CA THR A 137 12.66 43.15 -5.63
C THR A 137 14.00 42.55 -5.21
N LEU A 138 14.02 41.87 -4.06
CA LEU A 138 15.22 41.24 -3.52
C LEU A 138 15.55 39.96 -4.28
N LYS A 139 16.79 39.89 -4.78
CA LYS A 139 17.31 38.74 -5.53
C LYS A 139 18.24 37.92 -4.64
N PHE A 140 17.73 36.79 -4.14
CA PHE A 140 18.50 35.87 -3.32
C PHE A 140 19.32 34.95 -4.23
N SER A 141 20.64 35.11 -4.18
CA SER A 141 21.56 34.47 -5.13
C SER A 141 22.08 33.12 -4.63
N ARG A 142 22.17 32.92 -3.31
CA ARG A 142 22.62 31.64 -2.72
C ARG A 142 21.46 30.69 -2.60
N VAL A 143 21.56 29.56 -3.29
CA VAL A 143 20.60 28.45 -3.19
C VAL A 143 21.09 27.44 -2.17
N LEU A 144 20.29 27.19 -1.13
CA LEU A 144 20.48 26.06 -0.22
C LEU A 144 19.67 24.86 -0.71
N THR A 145 18.42 25.09 -1.10
CA THR A 145 17.51 24.09 -1.67
C THR A 145 16.65 24.75 -2.75
N ASN A 146 16.32 24.03 -3.83
CA ASN A 146 15.36 24.47 -4.85
C ASN A 146 14.70 23.26 -5.58
N PHE A 147 14.08 22.37 -4.82
CA PHE A 147 13.31 21.25 -5.39
C PHE A 147 12.09 21.77 -6.16
N GLY A 148 11.84 21.16 -7.31
CA GLY A 148 10.82 21.63 -8.26
C GLY A 148 11.25 22.85 -9.08
N GLN A 149 12.44 23.42 -8.82
CA GLN A 149 12.99 24.60 -9.52
C GLN A 149 12.01 25.78 -9.58
N ALA A 150 11.20 25.93 -8.53
CA ALA A 150 10.13 26.92 -8.45
C ALA A 150 10.61 28.33 -8.07
N TYR A 151 11.83 28.45 -7.52
CA TYR A 151 12.46 29.75 -7.26
C TYR A 151 13.44 30.15 -8.36
N ASN A 152 13.26 31.34 -8.92
CA ASN A 152 14.16 31.94 -9.90
C ASN A 152 15.07 32.98 -9.24
N THR A 153 16.36 32.67 -9.10
CA THR A 153 17.37 33.53 -8.46
C THR A 153 17.69 34.81 -9.23
N HIS A 154 17.50 34.82 -10.55
CA HIS A 154 17.75 36.01 -11.38
C HIS A 154 16.65 37.06 -11.21
N ALA A 155 15.41 36.60 -11.00
CA ALA A 155 14.25 37.45 -10.77
C ALA A 155 14.01 37.75 -9.28
N GLY A 156 14.41 36.85 -8.38
CA GLY A 156 14.09 36.93 -6.95
C GLY A 156 12.70 36.39 -6.61
N VAL A 157 12.12 35.54 -7.47
CA VAL A 157 10.69 35.21 -7.47
C VAL A 157 10.46 33.70 -7.34
N PHE A 158 9.57 33.31 -6.43
CA PHE A 158 8.96 31.99 -6.42
C PHE A 158 7.75 31.98 -7.36
N THR A 159 7.59 30.95 -8.18
CA THR A 159 6.42 30.73 -9.03
C THR A 159 5.80 29.37 -8.71
N ALA A 160 4.52 29.34 -8.33
CA ALA A 160 3.81 28.12 -7.98
C ALA A 160 3.69 27.18 -9.20
N PRO A 161 4.29 25.97 -9.18
CA PRO A 161 4.23 25.07 -10.33
C PRO A 161 2.87 24.35 -10.48
N LEU A 162 2.08 24.31 -9.42
CA LEU A 162 0.73 23.76 -9.35
C LEU A 162 -0.09 24.48 -8.29
N ARG A 163 -1.41 24.29 -8.35
CA ARG A 163 -2.33 24.76 -7.32
C ARG A 163 -2.11 24.02 -6.00
N GLY A 164 -2.13 24.73 -4.88
CA GLY A 164 -1.94 24.13 -3.57
C GLY A 164 -1.75 25.15 -2.46
N VAL A 165 -1.56 24.66 -1.24
CA VAL A 165 -1.23 25.48 -0.07
C VAL A 165 0.28 25.44 0.16
N TYR A 166 0.89 26.62 0.21
CA TYR A 166 2.33 26.80 0.38
C TYR A 166 2.63 27.55 1.67
N TYR A 167 3.66 27.15 2.39
CA TYR A 167 4.19 27.91 3.51
C TYR A 167 5.42 28.70 3.07
N PHE A 168 5.46 29.99 3.42
CA PHE A 168 6.60 30.87 3.20
C PHE A 168 7.09 31.43 4.53
N ARG A 169 8.41 31.54 4.68
CA ARG A 169 9.05 32.22 5.80
C ARG A 169 10.22 33.03 5.29
N PHE A 170 10.39 34.21 5.86
CA PHE A 170 11.58 35.01 5.63
C PHE A 170 12.13 35.57 6.94
N THR A 171 13.41 35.88 6.90
CA THR A 171 14.11 36.65 7.91
C THR A 171 14.87 37.75 7.20
N GLY A 172 14.71 38.99 7.65
CA GLY A 172 15.53 40.11 7.22
C GLY A 172 16.42 40.58 8.36
N PHE A 173 17.72 40.59 8.14
CA PHE A 173 18.71 40.98 9.13
C PHE A 173 19.25 42.37 8.85
N SER A 174 19.54 43.11 9.91
CA SER A 174 20.15 44.43 9.86
C SER A 174 21.33 44.49 10.81
N LEU A 175 22.45 45.06 10.36
CA LEU A 175 23.50 45.48 11.28
C LEU A 175 23.03 46.67 12.11
N LYS A 176 23.68 46.87 13.27
CA LYS A 176 23.57 48.11 14.05
C LYS A 176 23.76 49.31 13.14
N PHE A 177 22.91 50.33 13.26
CA PHE A 177 23.05 51.71 12.75
C PHE A 177 21.64 52.31 12.54
N ASN A 178 21.57 53.64 12.70
CA ASN A 178 20.38 54.48 12.76
C ASN A 178 19.65 54.57 11.39
N HIS A 179 18.99 53.48 10.97
CA HIS A 179 18.32 53.37 9.66
C HIS A 179 17.04 52.52 9.73
N TRP A 180 16.16 52.72 8.75
CA TRP A 180 15.00 51.87 8.51
C TRP A 180 15.43 50.56 7.85
N PHE A 181 14.94 49.42 8.34
CA PHE A 181 15.17 48.12 7.74
C PHE A 181 13.87 47.34 7.64
N GLY A 182 13.74 46.51 6.60
CA GLY A 182 12.44 45.92 6.32
C GLY A 182 12.33 45.19 4.99
N VAL A 183 11.26 44.42 4.87
CA VAL A 183 10.82 43.77 3.63
C VAL A 183 9.29 43.71 3.56
N ILE A 184 8.79 43.64 2.34
CA ILE A 184 7.39 43.44 2.02
C ILE A 184 7.25 42.10 1.33
N LEU A 185 6.32 41.26 1.77
CA LEU A 185 5.94 40.07 1.03
C LEU A 185 4.86 40.42 0.01
N TYR A 186 5.05 40.03 -1.24
CA TYR A 186 4.09 40.19 -2.32
C TYR A 186 3.55 38.85 -2.82
N HIS A 187 2.28 38.84 -3.21
CA HIS A 187 1.60 37.79 -3.99
C HIS A 187 0.92 38.46 -5.18
N ASN A 188 1.31 38.10 -6.41
CA ASN A 188 0.75 38.66 -7.65
C ASN A 188 0.58 40.20 -7.62
N ASP A 189 1.67 40.93 -7.34
CA ASP A 189 1.71 42.39 -7.24
C ASP A 189 0.89 43.03 -6.10
N LYS A 190 0.28 42.23 -5.22
CA LYS A 190 -0.40 42.71 -4.01
C LYS A 190 0.48 42.47 -2.78
N SER A 191 0.64 43.51 -1.97
CA SER A 191 1.33 43.40 -0.68
C SER A 191 0.53 42.51 0.26
N VAL A 192 1.12 41.41 0.71
CA VAL A 192 0.56 40.50 1.72
C VAL A 192 0.88 41.01 3.11
N SER A 193 2.11 41.48 3.32
CA SER A 193 2.56 41.92 4.64
C SER A 193 3.73 42.90 4.55
N TRP A 194 3.62 43.98 5.31
CA TRP A 194 4.69 44.95 5.54
C TRP A 194 5.42 44.61 6.84
N ASN A 195 6.75 44.46 6.78
CA ASN A 195 7.56 44.06 7.92
C ASN A 195 8.79 44.95 7.94
N GLY A 196 8.83 45.90 8.86
CA GLY A 196 9.97 46.80 8.97
C GLY A 196 9.94 47.56 10.27
N ASP A 197 11.12 47.99 10.69
CA ASP A 197 11.32 48.75 11.92
C ASP A 197 12.49 49.72 11.74
N TYR A 198 12.64 50.63 12.68
CA TYR A 198 13.79 51.52 12.77
C TYR A 198 14.82 50.92 13.72
N ASN A 199 16.04 50.69 13.24
CA ASN A 199 17.11 50.18 14.10
C ASN A 199 17.80 51.36 14.81
N ASP A 200 17.24 51.83 15.93
CA ASP A 200 17.86 52.83 16.81
C ASP A 200 18.88 52.23 17.79
N ASP A 201 18.99 50.90 17.81
CA ASP A 201 19.81 50.16 18.76
C ASP A 201 21.32 50.22 18.46
N VAL A 202 22.11 50.00 19.52
CA VAL A 202 23.56 49.74 19.43
C VAL A 202 23.85 48.35 18.83
N GLY A 203 22.84 47.50 18.75
CA GLY A 203 22.91 46.09 18.36
C GLY A 203 22.39 45.78 16.96
N ASN A 204 22.52 44.51 16.57
CA ASN A 204 21.93 44.02 15.33
C ASN A 204 20.45 43.72 15.54
N ALA A 205 19.63 43.94 14.51
CA ALA A 205 18.20 43.69 14.54
C ALA A 205 17.79 42.68 13.47
N SER A 206 16.65 42.04 13.66
CA SER A 206 16.07 41.15 12.65
C SER A 206 14.55 41.18 12.71
N ILE A 207 13.93 41.12 11.54
CA ILE A 207 12.50 40.89 11.37
C ILE A 207 12.27 39.51 10.76
N SER A 208 11.18 38.86 11.14
CA SER A 208 10.80 37.57 10.54
C SER A 208 9.29 37.44 10.55
N ASN A 209 8.75 36.85 9.50
CA ASN A 209 7.34 36.51 9.43
C ASN A 209 7.14 35.27 8.55
N GLY A 210 5.95 34.69 8.58
CA GLY A 210 5.60 33.55 7.74
C GLY A 210 4.11 33.42 7.50
N PHE A 211 3.76 32.89 6.33
CA PHE A 211 2.39 32.83 5.83
C PHE A 211 2.13 31.48 5.17
N ALA A 212 0.96 30.90 5.42
CA ALA A 212 0.38 29.87 4.58
C ALA A 212 -0.53 30.53 3.55
N LEU A 213 -0.25 30.32 2.26
CA LEU A 213 -0.99 30.93 1.15
C LEU A 213 -1.52 29.82 0.24
N GLU A 214 -2.80 29.90 -0.12
CA GLU A 214 -3.34 29.15 -1.25
C GLU A 214 -2.90 29.88 -2.53
N LEU A 215 -2.23 29.15 -3.42
CA LEU A 215 -1.71 29.67 -4.67
C LEU A 215 -2.29 28.89 -5.84
N GLU A 216 -2.61 29.60 -6.92
CA GLU A 216 -2.89 29.00 -8.21
C GLU A 216 -1.59 28.71 -8.99
N LYS A 217 -1.67 27.82 -9.97
CA LYS A 217 -0.51 27.56 -10.85
C LYS A 217 -0.12 28.85 -11.59
N GLY A 218 1.15 29.23 -11.47
CA GLY A 218 1.70 30.45 -12.07
C GLY A 218 1.67 31.67 -11.15
N ASP A 219 1.03 31.59 -9.98
CA ASP A 219 1.11 32.66 -8.99
C ASP A 219 2.55 32.88 -8.53
N VAL A 220 2.88 34.14 -8.30
CA VAL A 220 4.22 34.57 -7.91
C VAL A 220 4.26 35.12 -6.49
N VAL A 221 5.31 34.74 -5.75
CA VAL A 221 5.59 35.24 -4.40
C VAL A 221 7.04 35.71 -4.32
N TYR A 222 7.26 36.92 -3.81
CA TYR A 222 8.58 37.53 -3.73
C TYR A 222 8.68 38.57 -2.62
N LEU A 223 9.91 38.93 -2.26
CA LEU A 223 10.21 39.95 -1.27
C LEU A 223 10.66 41.24 -1.95
N VAL A 224 10.17 42.36 -1.46
CA VAL A 224 10.54 43.70 -1.90
C VAL A 224 11.21 44.44 -0.74
N LEU A 225 12.34 45.07 -1.01
CA LEU A 225 12.97 46.06 -0.14
C LEU A 225 12.32 47.42 -0.44
N PRO A 226 11.67 48.06 0.54
CA PRO A 226 11.10 49.38 0.32
C PRO A 226 12.14 50.45 0.00
N SER A 227 11.73 51.50 -0.69
CA SER A 227 12.54 52.71 -0.84
C SER A 227 12.99 53.25 0.52
N SER A 228 14.22 53.73 0.62
CA SER A 228 14.89 54.22 1.84
C SER A 228 15.18 53.17 2.92
N TYR A 229 14.77 51.92 2.75
CA TYR A 229 15.04 50.84 3.70
C TYR A 229 16.32 50.09 3.32
N VAL A 230 16.94 49.44 4.30
CA VAL A 230 18.11 48.59 4.09
C VAL A 230 17.87 47.16 4.58
N ILE A 231 18.70 46.25 4.09
CA ILE A 231 18.88 44.92 4.66
C ILE A 231 20.35 44.53 4.55
N TYR A 232 20.81 43.64 5.41
CA TYR A 232 22.20 43.20 5.43
C TYR A 232 22.30 41.68 5.36
N ASP A 233 23.31 41.18 4.66
CA ASP A 233 23.73 39.79 4.81
C ASP A 233 25.25 39.62 4.70
N SER A 234 25.74 38.57 5.34
CA SER A 234 27.13 38.12 5.28
C SER A 234 27.19 36.62 5.03
N SER A 235 28.37 36.03 5.07
CA SER A 235 28.58 34.58 4.97
C SER A 235 27.77 33.74 5.99
N SER A 236 27.19 34.39 7.00
CA SER A 236 26.33 33.80 8.02
C SER A 236 24.87 33.55 7.56
N ASN A 237 24.47 34.02 6.37
CA ASN A 237 23.14 33.78 5.77
C ASN A 237 21.96 34.12 6.70
N ARG A 238 22.01 35.29 7.34
CA ARG A 238 20.97 35.71 8.29
C ARG A 238 19.76 36.30 7.59
N THR A 239 19.94 36.82 6.38
CA THR A 239 18.82 37.21 5.52
C THR A 239 18.48 36.08 4.56
N ALA A 240 17.33 35.47 4.78
CA ALA A 240 16.92 34.26 4.06
C ALA A 240 15.43 34.30 3.72
N PHE A 241 15.09 33.64 2.61
CA PHE A 241 13.71 33.41 2.17
C PHE A 241 13.54 31.93 1.86
N SER A 242 12.46 31.32 2.35
CA SER A 242 12.20 29.89 2.20
C SER A 242 10.72 29.64 2.04
N GLY A 243 10.39 28.55 1.36
CA GLY A 243 9.01 28.09 1.28
C GLY A 243 8.90 26.69 0.70
N PHE A 244 7.75 26.06 0.92
CA PHE A 244 7.48 24.69 0.47
C PHE A 244 5.98 24.45 0.29
N LEU A 245 5.65 23.49 -0.58
CA LEU A 245 4.28 22.99 -0.74
C LEU A 245 3.91 22.16 0.49
N ILE A 246 2.79 22.50 1.13
CA ILE A 246 2.21 21.70 2.22
C ILE A 246 1.42 20.53 1.61
N PHE A 247 0.49 20.83 0.70
CA PHE A 247 -0.25 19.84 -0.07
C PHE A 247 -0.83 20.45 -1.36
N PRO A 248 -0.93 19.66 -2.45
CA PRO A 248 -1.65 20.05 -3.66
C PRO A 248 -3.17 20.14 -3.42
N LEU A 249 -3.87 20.94 -4.24
CA LEU A 249 -5.33 21.12 -4.23
C LEU A 249 -5.97 20.81 -5.59
#